data_AF-B6D933-F1
#
_entry.id   AF-B6D933-F1
#
_cell.length_a   1.000
_cell.length_b   1.000
_cell.length_c   1.000
_cell.angle_alpha   90.00
_cell.angle_beta   90.00
_cell.angle_gamma   90.00
#
_symmetry.space_group_name_H-M   'P 1'
#
loop_
_entity.id
_entity.type
_entity.pdbx_description
1 polymer ?
#
loop_
_entity_poly.entity_id
_entity_poly.type
_entity_poly.pdbx_seq_one_letter_code
_entity_poly.pdbx_strand_id
1 'polypeptide(L)'
;MKVYLANGFSPAMLSKLPLAVEFREVSDKEFCDAVTHAVNSIGHTGTVDLVNQLCGTSLAVNRVSIKVDIGDQIFIVLLTVRLEEGKVLSYEEIQKMYTEGKVRFIRATIYGAVLEELSNCESKCDEITYDSLANKAKNGGDKE
;
A
#
# COMPACT_ATOMS: atom_id res chain seq x y z
N MET A 1 -10.27 9.38 -2.00
CA MET A 1 -9.12 8.75 -1.33
C MET A 1 -9.64 7.73 -0.34
N LYS A 2 -9.32 6.47 -0.57
CA LYS A 2 -9.55 5.36 0.34
C LYS A 2 -8.22 4.80 0.83
N VAL A 3 -8.26 4.24 2.02
CA VAL A 3 -7.13 3.52 2.62
C VAL A 3 -7.49 2.04 2.62
N TYR A 4 -6.58 1.20 2.14
CA TYR A 4 -6.72 -0.25 2.12
C TYR A 4 -5.65 -0.88 3.00
N LEU A 5 -5.95 -2.06 3.55
CA LEU A 5 -5.02 -2.85 4.34
C LEU A 5 -4.86 -4.22 3.69
N ALA A 6 -3.62 -4.59 3.36
CA ALA A 6 -3.30 -5.84 2.69
C ALA A 6 -2.08 -6.54 3.31
N ASN A 7 -1.94 -7.84 3.04
CA ASN A 7 -0.77 -8.66 3.41
C ASN A 7 0.26 -8.80 2.27
N GLY A 8 0.13 -7.98 1.22
CA GLY A 8 1.01 -7.94 0.06
C GLY A 8 0.49 -6.95 -0.98
N PHE A 9 1.30 -6.69 -2.00
CA PHE A 9 0.90 -5.89 -3.17
C PHE A 9 0.89 -6.76 -4.42
N SER A 10 -0.11 -6.55 -5.29
CA SER A 10 -0.18 -7.18 -6.61
C SER A 10 -0.56 -6.12 -7.64
N PRO A 11 0.08 -6.08 -8.83
CA PRO A 11 -0.36 -5.22 -9.92
C PRO A 11 -1.84 -5.41 -10.31
N ALA A 12 -2.41 -6.58 -10.06
CA ALA A 12 -3.83 -6.84 -10.27
C ALA A 12 -4.76 -6.02 -9.35
N MET A 13 -4.23 -5.38 -8.30
CA MET A 13 -4.96 -4.45 -7.45
C MET A 13 -5.21 -3.11 -8.15
N LEU A 14 -4.47 -2.78 -9.20
CA LEU A 14 -4.65 -1.52 -9.92
C LEU A 14 -5.94 -1.55 -10.74
N SER A 15 -6.69 -0.44 -10.71
CA SER A 15 -7.94 -0.28 -11.47
C SER A 15 -7.71 -0.20 -12.98
N LYS A 16 -6.59 0.41 -13.37
CA LYS A 16 -6.16 0.60 -14.76
C LYS A 16 -4.63 0.60 -14.87
N LEU A 17 -4.14 0.50 -16.09
CA LEU A 17 -2.74 0.69 -16.44
C LEU A 17 -2.67 1.68 -17.62
N PRO A 18 -1.60 2.48 -17.74
CA PRO A 18 -0.44 2.56 -16.83
C PRO A 18 -0.73 3.40 -15.58
N LEU A 19 -0.08 3.06 -14.46
CA LEU A 19 -0.07 3.83 -13.21
C LEU A 19 1.33 3.78 -12.59
N ALA A 20 1.67 4.78 -11.79
CA ALA A 20 2.89 4.79 -10.99
C ALA A 20 2.58 4.46 -9.53
N VAL A 21 3.46 3.71 -8.87
CA VAL A 21 3.31 3.30 -7.47
C VAL A 21 4.57 3.64 -6.70
N GLU A 22 4.42 4.41 -5.63
CA GLU A 22 5.50 4.71 -4.69
C GLU A 22 5.32 3.89 -3.42
N PHE A 23 6.37 3.18 -3.00
CA PHE A 23 6.41 2.47 -1.73
C PHE A 23 7.30 3.22 -0.73
N ARG A 24 6.81 3.39 0.49
CA ARG A 24 7.59 3.91 1.62
C ARG A 24 7.40 3.02 2.84
N GLU A 25 8.46 2.80 3.60
CA GLU A 25 8.34 2.22 4.93
C GLU A 25 7.65 3.20 5.87
N VAL A 26 6.84 2.68 6.78
CA VAL A 26 6.08 3.46 7.77
C VAL A 26 6.35 2.93 9.18
N SER A 27 6.27 3.81 10.16
CA SER A 27 6.36 3.42 11.57
C SER A 27 5.14 2.61 12.02
N ASP A 28 5.27 1.83 13.09
CA ASP A 28 4.14 1.10 13.69
C ASP A 28 2.98 2.04 14.02
N LYS A 29 3.30 3.23 14.55
CA LYS A 29 2.30 4.26 14.87
C LYS A 29 1.53 4.70 13.63
N GLU A 30 2.23 5.09 12.56
CA GLU A 30 1.60 5.52 11.31
C GLU A 30 0.74 4.40 10.71
N PHE A 31 1.26 3.17 10.74
CA PHE A 31 0.52 2.00 10.26
C PHE A 31 -0.76 1.78 11.06
N CYS A 32 -0.68 1.75 12.39
CA CYS A 32 -1.84 1.54 13.25
C CYS A 32 -2.87 2.67 13.16
N ASP A 33 -2.42 3.93 13.08
CA ASP A 33 -3.31 5.08 12.90
C ASP A 33 -4.11 4.93 11.58
N ALA A 34 -3.47 4.47 10.50
CA ALA A 34 -4.14 4.26 9.20
C ALA A 34 -5.09 3.05 9.17
N VAL A 35 -4.74 1.96 9.88
CA VAL A 35 -5.52 0.71 9.89
C VAL A 35 -6.93 0.91 10.44
N THR A 36 -7.12 1.83 11.40
CA THR A 36 -8.43 2.08 12.04
C THR A 36 -9.55 2.44 11.07
N HIS A 37 -9.21 3.02 9.92
CA HIS A 37 -10.16 3.46 8.89
C HIS A 37 -9.99 2.71 7.56
N ALA A 38 -9.14 1.68 7.53
CA ALA A 38 -8.78 0.98 6.30
C ALA A 38 -9.82 -0.07 5.89
N VAL A 39 -10.01 -0.23 4.59
CA VAL A 39 -10.70 -1.38 4.00
C VAL A 39 -9.76 -2.58 4.10
N ASN A 40 -10.04 -3.46 5.06
CA ASN A 40 -9.27 -4.68 5.28
C ASN A 40 -9.47 -5.69 4.13
N SER A 41 -8.38 -6.17 3.55
CA SER A 41 -8.33 -7.25 2.57
C SER A 41 -7.28 -8.33 2.93
N ILE A 42 -6.92 -8.44 4.21
CA ILE A 42 -5.98 -9.47 4.68
C ILE A 42 -6.66 -10.84 4.64
N GLY A 43 -6.10 -11.75 3.84
CA GLY A 43 -6.62 -13.10 3.67
C GLY A 43 -6.07 -14.16 4.63
N HIS A 44 -5.20 -13.77 5.56
CA HIS A 44 -4.36 -14.67 6.36
C HIS A 44 -4.50 -14.40 7.87
N THR A 45 -4.89 -15.42 8.63
CA THR A 45 -5.25 -15.29 10.06
C THR A 45 -4.10 -14.75 10.91
N GLY A 46 -2.90 -15.32 10.81
CA GLY A 46 -1.77 -14.83 11.62
C GLY A 46 -1.46 -13.35 11.39
N THR A 47 -1.68 -12.84 10.18
CA THR A 47 -1.47 -11.42 9.87
C THR A 47 -2.55 -10.54 10.49
N VAL A 48 -3.81 -10.99 10.47
CA VAL A 48 -4.90 -10.33 11.19
C VAL A 48 -4.63 -10.28 12.69
N ASP A 49 -4.20 -11.40 13.28
CA ASP A 49 -3.92 -11.48 14.71
C ASP A 49 -2.76 -10.55 15.11
N LEU A 50 -1.70 -10.48 14.30
CA LEU A 50 -0.60 -9.54 14.51
C LEU A 50 -1.10 -8.09 14.52
N VAL A 51 -1.90 -7.70 13.53
CA VAL A 51 -2.42 -6.33 13.42
C VAL A 51 -3.39 -6.01 14.56
N ASN A 52 -4.25 -6.95 14.95
CA ASN A 52 -5.16 -6.81 16.08
C ASN A 52 -4.41 -6.56 17.39
N GLN A 53 -3.35 -7.33 17.64
CA GLN A 53 -2.53 -7.19 18.84
C GLN A 53 -1.69 -5.91 18.83
N LEU A 54 -1.02 -5.62 17.71
CA LEU A 54 -0.14 -4.45 17.59
C LEU A 54 -0.91 -3.13 17.66
N CYS A 55 -2.06 -3.06 16.97
CA CYS A 55 -2.82 -1.83 16.80
C CYS A 55 -4.08 -1.73 17.67
N GLY A 56 -4.36 -2.73 18.50
CA GLY A 56 -5.56 -2.76 19.35
C GLY A 56 -6.87 -2.81 18.56
N THR A 57 -6.88 -3.52 17.43
CA THR A 57 -8.04 -3.62 16.53
C THR A 57 -8.76 -4.96 16.63
N SER A 58 -9.93 -5.07 16.01
CA SER A 58 -10.76 -6.29 15.99
C SER A 58 -11.10 -6.71 14.55
N LEU A 59 -10.08 -6.76 13.69
CA LEU A 59 -10.19 -7.20 12.32
C LEU A 59 -10.48 -8.71 12.26
N ALA A 60 -11.24 -9.12 11.24
CA ALA A 60 -11.41 -10.52 10.85
C ALA A 60 -10.74 -10.76 9.50
N VAL A 61 -10.42 -12.01 9.17
CA VAL A 61 -9.91 -12.36 7.83
C VAL A 61 -10.92 -11.94 6.76
N ASN A 62 -10.45 -11.24 5.74
CA ASN A 62 -11.28 -10.77 4.63
C ASN A 62 -10.57 -11.00 3.28
N ARG A 63 -10.95 -12.07 2.57
CA ARG A 63 -10.38 -12.45 1.27
C ARG A 63 -11.12 -11.76 0.13
N VAL A 64 -10.97 -10.45 0.04
CA VAL A 64 -11.56 -9.65 -1.05
C VAL A 64 -10.48 -9.12 -1.99
N SER A 65 -10.79 -9.10 -3.29
CA SER A 65 -9.97 -8.39 -4.26
C SER A 65 -10.26 -6.89 -4.16
N ILE A 66 -9.23 -6.10 -3.95
CA ILE A 66 -9.33 -4.63 -3.96
C ILE A 66 -8.97 -4.09 -5.34
N LYS A 67 -9.61 -2.98 -5.71
CA LYS A 67 -9.24 -2.16 -6.87
C LYS A 67 -8.93 -0.76 -6.39
N VAL A 68 -7.70 -0.31 -6.62
CA VAL A 68 -7.22 0.99 -6.17
C VAL A 68 -7.06 1.95 -7.35
N ASP A 69 -7.47 3.19 -7.12
CA ASP A 69 -7.35 4.28 -8.08
C ASP A 69 -6.26 5.27 -7.65
N ILE A 70 -5.98 6.24 -8.52
CA ILE A 70 -5.06 7.34 -8.21
C ILE A 70 -5.52 8.07 -6.94
N GLY A 71 -4.57 8.34 -6.05
CA GLY A 71 -4.82 8.97 -4.76
C GLY A 71 -5.29 8.02 -3.67
N ASP A 72 -5.59 6.75 -3.96
CA ASP A 72 -5.77 5.74 -2.92
C ASP A 72 -4.43 5.31 -2.33
N GLN A 73 -4.48 4.76 -1.11
CA GLN A 73 -3.31 4.26 -0.38
C GLN A 73 -3.53 2.82 0.06
N ILE A 74 -2.46 2.02 0.05
CA ILE A 74 -2.47 0.66 0.59
C ILE A 74 -1.41 0.57 1.68
N PHE A 75 -1.83 0.23 2.90
CA PHE A 75 -0.94 -0.16 3.98
C PHE A 75 -0.74 -1.66 3.94
N ILE A 76 0.51 -2.09 3.91
CA ILE A 76 0.89 -3.47 3.61
C ILE A 76 1.75 -4.02 4.73
N VAL A 77 1.37 -5.19 5.25
CA VAL A 77 2.25 -6.02 6.08
C VAL A 77 3.16 -6.81 5.16
N LEU A 78 4.42 -6.38 5.02
CA LEU A 78 5.42 -6.99 4.16
C LEU A 78 6.24 -8.02 4.93
N LEU A 79 6.25 -9.26 4.44
CA LEU A 79 7.24 -10.26 4.86
C LEU A 79 8.49 -10.10 3.99
N THR A 80 9.66 -9.93 4.61
CA THR A 80 10.94 -9.79 3.88
C THR A 80 11.60 -11.13 3.57
N VAL A 81 10.95 -12.23 3.94
CA VAL A 81 11.39 -13.60 3.67
C VAL A 81 10.34 -14.33 2.86
N ARG A 82 10.81 -15.23 1.99
CA ARG A 82 9.91 -16.11 1.24
C ARG A 82 9.50 -17.28 2.15
N LEU A 83 8.20 -17.47 2.29
CA LEU A 83 7.65 -18.63 2.97
C LEU A 83 7.66 -19.85 2.04
N GLU A 84 7.62 -21.04 2.63
CA GLU A 84 7.31 -22.27 1.90
C GLU A 84 5.92 -22.18 1.28
N GLU A 85 5.74 -22.84 0.13
CA GLU A 85 4.48 -22.81 -0.59
C GLU A 85 3.34 -23.39 0.25
N GLY A 86 2.24 -22.65 0.37
CA GLY A 86 1.09 -23.03 1.20
C GLY A 86 1.30 -22.83 2.71
N LYS A 87 2.45 -22.34 3.17
CA LYS A 87 2.68 -22.08 4.60
C LYS A 87 1.76 -20.95 5.10
N VAL A 88 0.92 -21.32 6.06
CA VAL A 88 0.13 -20.39 6.86
C VAL A 88 0.87 -20.16 8.18
N LEU A 89 1.18 -18.91 8.49
CA LEU A 89 1.84 -18.53 9.75
C LEU A 89 0.83 -18.46 10.90
N SER A 90 1.19 -19.04 12.05
CA SER A 90 0.51 -18.76 13.31
C SER A 90 0.85 -17.35 13.82
N TYR A 91 0.09 -16.88 14.80
CA TYR A 91 0.40 -15.64 15.51
C TYR A 91 1.82 -15.63 16.12
N GLU A 92 2.22 -16.73 16.77
CA GLU A 92 3.54 -16.84 17.40
C GLU A 92 4.67 -16.77 16.37
N GLU A 93 4.50 -17.43 15.22
CA GLU A 93 5.48 -17.42 14.13
C GLU A 93 5.65 -16.00 13.56
N ILE A 94 4.55 -15.31 13.26
CA ILE A 94 4.62 -13.97 12.67
C ILE A 94 5.09 -12.91 13.69
N GLN A 95 4.74 -13.05 14.97
CA GLN A 95 5.24 -12.18 16.03
C GLN A 95 6.75 -12.33 16.17
N LYS A 96 7.27 -13.56 16.16
CA LYS A 96 8.71 -13.82 16.17
C LYS A 96 9.39 -13.18 14.97
N MET A 97 8.82 -13.34 13.77
CA MET A 97 9.35 -12.72 12.56
C MET A 97 9.36 -11.19 12.66
N TYR A 98 8.34 -10.59 13.28
CA TYR A 98 8.29 -9.14 13.50
C TYR A 98 9.43 -8.68 14.42
N THR A 99 9.63 -9.34 15.56
CA THR A 99 10.74 -9.04 16.47
C THR A 99 12.12 -9.23 15.83
N GLU A 100 12.25 -10.16 14.88
CA GLU A 100 13.47 -10.39 14.10
C GLU A 100 13.66 -9.41 12.93
N GLY A 101 12.77 -8.42 12.74
CA GLY A 101 12.83 -7.47 11.63
C GLY A 101 12.46 -8.07 10.26
N LYS A 102 11.83 -9.24 10.24
CA LYS A 102 11.38 -9.93 9.02
C LYS A 102 9.98 -9.53 8.58
N VAL A 103 9.29 -8.71 9.39
CA VAL A 103 8.02 -8.07 9.05
C VAL A 103 8.26 -6.57 9.05
N ARG A 104 7.86 -5.90 7.96
CA ARG A 104 7.93 -4.45 7.81
C ARG A 104 6.56 -3.93 7.42
N PHE A 105 6.27 -2.68 7.79
CA PHE A 105 5.07 -2.00 7.35
C PHE A 105 5.43 -1.00 6.25
N ILE A 106 4.72 -1.07 5.13
CA ILE A 106 4.92 -0.14 4.02
C ILE A 106 3.60 0.47 3.59
N ARG A 107 3.66 1.69 3.04
CA ARG A 107 2.56 2.37 2.38
C ARG A 107 2.85 2.44 0.89
N ALA A 108 1.90 1.98 0.08
CA ALA A 108 1.87 2.19 -1.36
C ALA A 108 0.96 3.38 -1.68
N THR A 109 1.45 4.36 -2.43
CA THR A 109 0.67 5.50 -2.94
C THR A 109 0.56 5.40 -4.46
N ILE A 110 -0.66 5.56 -4.98
CA ILE A 110 -0.95 5.41 -6.41
C ILE A 110 -1.01 6.77 -7.10
N TYR A 111 -0.25 6.93 -8.18
CA TYR A 111 -0.19 8.15 -8.99
C TYR A 111 -0.47 7.85 -10.47
N GLY A 112 -0.82 8.90 -11.22
CA GLY A 112 -0.79 8.86 -12.68
C GLY A 112 0.62 8.56 -13.20
N ALA A 113 0.71 7.85 -14.33
CA ALA A 113 1.97 7.44 -14.94
C ALA A 113 2.66 8.61 -15.68
N VAL A 114 3.02 9.67 -14.96
CA VAL A 114 3.71 10.85 -15.50
C VAL A 114 4.92 11.29 -14.65
N LEU A 115 5.43 10.39 -13.80
CA LEU A 115 6.50 10.72 -12.85
C LEU A 115 7.84 10.97 -13.55
N GLU A 116 8.10 10.32 -14.68
CA GLU A 116 9.32 10.52 -15.47
C GLU A 116 9.30 11.90 -16.14
N GLU A 117 8.17 12.30 -16.70
CA GLU A 117 7.95 13.62 -17.29
C GLU A 117 8.09 14.72 -16.23
N LEU A 118 7.54 14.50 -15.03
CA LEU A 118 7.70 15.43 -13.91
C LEU A 118 9.17 15.56 -13.48
N SER A 119 9.90 14.45 -13.38
CA SER A 119 11.34 14.46 -13.07
C SER A 119 12.13 15.21 -14.12
N ASN A 120 11.84 14.96 -15.40
CA ASN A 120 12.51 15.62 -16.52
C ASN A 120 12.19 17.12 -16.62
N CYS A 121 11.05 17.56 -16.08
CA CYS A 121 10.63 18.96 -16.04
C CYS A 121 11.37 19.80 -15.00
N GLU A 122 12.06 19.18 -14.04
CA GLU A 122 12.80 19.90 -12.99
C GLU A 122 13.78 20.91 -13.61
N SER A 123 13.59 22.19 -13.28
CA SER A 123 14.37 23.32 -13.81
C SER A 123 14.32 23.53 -15.33
N LYS A 124 13.39 22.89 -16.06
CA LYS A 124 13.27 22.99 -17.53
C LYS A 124 11.91 23.47 -18.02
N CYS A 125 10.83 23.04 -17.37
CA CYS A 125 9.46 23.34 -17.80
C CYS A 125 8.98 24.70 -17.28
N ASP A 126 8.05 25.32 -18.01
CA ASP A 126 7.29 26.44 -17.48
C ASP A 126 6.26 26.00 -16.44
N GLU A 127 5.72 26.96 -15.69
CA GLU A 127 4.75 26.73 -14.62
C GLU A 127 3.49 26.01 -15.13
N ILE A 128 3.02 26.37 -16.33
CA ILE A 128 1.82 25.77 -16.94
C ILE A 128 2.02 24.28 -17.22
N THR A 129 3.17 23.92 -17.80
CA THR A 129 3.51 22.53 -18.11
C THR A 129 3.69 21.73 -16.83
N TYR A 130 4.35 22.31 -15.83
CA TYR A 130 4.53 21.69 -14.52
C TYR A 130 3.18 21.41 -13.85
N ASP A 131 2.28 22.39 -13.81
CA ASP A 131 0.95 22.26 -13.20
C ASP A 131 0.09 21.21 -13.91
N SER A 132 0.14 21.16 -15.24
CA SER A 132 -0.54 20.14 -16.04
C SER A 132 -0.06 18.73 -15.70
N LEU A 133 1.25 18.51 -15.64
CA LEU A 133 1.83 17.21 -15.28
C LEU A 133 1.56 16.85 -13.82
N ALA A 134 1.64 17.81 -12.90
CA ALA A 134 1.34 17.60 -11.49
C ALA A 134 -0.13 17.21 -11.29
N ASN A 135 -1.05 17.84 -12.02
CA ASN A 135 -2.46 17.46 -12.03
C ASN A 135 -2.65 16.04 -12.58
N LYS A 136 -1.98 15.68 -13.68
CA LYS A 136 -2.01 14.31 -14.22
C LYS A 136 -1.50 13.27 -13.21
N ALA A 137 -0.46 13.57 -12.45
CA ALA A 137 0.05 12.67 -11.42
C ALA A 137 -0.95 12.49 -10.27
N LYS A 138 -1.61 13.57 -9.83
CA LYS A 138 -2.54 13.55 -8.69
C LYS A 138 -3.93 13.04 -9.02
N ASN A 139 -4.42 13.28 -10.24
CA ASN A 139 -5.81 13.05 -10.62
C ASN A 139 -5.99 12.14 -11.85
N GLY A 140 -4.90 11.78 -12.53
CA GLY A 140 -4.94 10.90 -13.71
C GLY A 140 -5.19 11.57 -15.05
N GLY A 141 -5.16 12.91 -15.08
CA GLY A 141 -5.47 13.72 -16.25
C GLY A 141 -6.98 13.90 -16.43
N ASP A 142 -7.38 15.01 -17.07
CA ASP A 142 -8.79 15.24 -17.39
C ASP A 142 -9.33 14.06 -18.21
N LYS A 143 -10.51 13.59 -17.81
CA LYS A 143 -11.31 12.68 -18.63
C LYS A 143 -11.71 13.47 -19.88
N GLU A 144 -11.01 13.24 -21.00
CA GLU A 144 -11.63 13.39 -22.32
C GLU A 144 -12.72 12.33 -22.50
#